data_AF-A0A452ZDZ8-F1
#
_entry.id   AF-A0A452ZDZ8-F1
#
_cell.length_a   1.000
_cell.length_b   1.000
_cell.length_c   1.000
_cell.angle_alpha   90.00
_cell.angle_beta   90.00
_cell.angle_gamma   90.00
#
_symmetry.space_group_name_H-M   'P 1'
#
loop_
_entity.id
_entity.type
_entity.pdbx_description
1 polymer ?
#
loop_
_entity_poly.entity_id
_entity_poly.type
_entity_poly.pdbx_seq_one_letter_code
_entity_poly.pdbx_strand_id
1 'polypeptide(L)'
;SQCAREDFVERVKTQHGEGCSVHGFLDVSKVAGNFHFAPGKGYYESNVDVPELTAEGGFNITHKINKLSFGTEFPGAVNPLDGAQWTQPASDGTYQYFIKVVPTIYNDIRGRKIDSNQFSVTEHFRDGNVQPRPQPGVFFFYDFSPIKVIFTEENRSFLHYLTNLCAIVGGIFTVAGIIDSFIYHGQKALKKKMEIGKYR
;
A
#
# COMPACT_ATOMS: atom_id res chain seq x y z
N SER A 1 19.90 47.56 -9.73
CA SER A 1 19.25 46.45 -10.46
C SER A 1 20.33 45.56 -11.02
N GLN A 2 20.80 44.58 -10.26
CA GLN A 2 21.95 43.77 -10.69
C GLN A 2 21.91 42.40 -10.02
N CYS A 3 22.28 41.39 -10.82
CA CYS A 3 22.55 39.99 -10.45
C CYS A 3 21.36 39.01 -10.41
N ALA A 4 20.48 39.04 -11.41
CA ALA A 4 19.95 37.77 -11.90
C ALA A 4 21.09 37.08 -12.67
N ARG A 5 21.70 36.02 -12.12
CA ARG A 5 22.68 35.20 -12.84
C ARG A 5 21.97 34.56 -14.04
N GLU A 6 22.17 35.16 -15.21
CA GLU A 6 21.58 34.77 -16.50
C GLU A 6 21.72 33.26 -16.74
N ASP A 7 22.87 32.67 -16.37
CA ASP A 7 23.11 31.23 -16.50
C ASP A 7 22.07 30.32 -15.82
N PHE A 8 21.49 30.70 -14.67
CA PHE A 8 20.53 29.83 -13.95
C PHE A 8 19.15 29.89 -14.60
N VAL A 9 18.71 31.09 -14.95
CA VAL A 9 17.43 31.31 -15.63
C VAL A 9 17.46 30.67 -17.02
N GLU A 10 18.60 30.74 -17.71
CA GLU A 10 18.81 30.11 -19.01
C GLU A 10 18.80 28.58 -18.92
N ARG A 11 19.45 27.98 -17.90
CA ARG A 11 19.35 26.53 -17.64
C ARG A 11 17.92 26.06 -17.39
N VAL A 12 17.17 26.78 -16.56
CA VAL A 12 15.76 26.49 -16.27
C VAL A 12 14.89 26.59 -17.52
N LYS A 13 15.18 27.56 -18.41
CA LYS A 13 14.52 27.69 -19.72
C LYS A 13 14.89 26.57 -20.70
N THR A 14 16.15 26.11 -20.72
CA THR A 14 16.57 25.00 -21.59
C THR A 14 16.04 23.63 -21.16
N GLN A 15 15.69 23.45 -19.89
CA GLN A 15 15.10 22.21 -19.35
C GLN A 15 13.56 22.20 -19.43
N HIS A 16 12.96 23.18 -20.10
CA HIS A 16 11.52 23.29 -20.23
C HIS A 16 10.96 22.09 -21.00
N GLY A 17 10.21 21.23 -20.32
CA GLY A 17 9.66 19.98 -20.87
C GLY A 17 10.41 18.71 -20.43
N GLU A 18 11.52 18.82 -19.70
CA GLU A 18 12.23 17.68 -19.13
C GLU A 18 11.68 17.32 -17.74
N GLY A 19 11.59 16.01 -17.45
CA GLY A 19 11.28 15.48 -16.12
C GLY A 19 12.55 15.13 -15.34
N CYS A 20 12.45 15.06 -14.01
CA CYS A 20 13.53 14.59 -13.14
C CYS A 20 13.20 13.20 -12.58
N SER A 21 14.18 12.28 -12.59
CA SER A 21 14.07 10.98 -11.92
C SER A 21 14.96 10.97 -10.69
N VAL A 22 14.36 10.86 -9.51
CA VAL A 22 15.06 10.88 -8.23
C VAL A 22 15.00 9.50 -7.59
N HIS A 23 16.15 8.97 -7.16
CA HIS A 23 16.28 7.70 -6.47
C HIS A 23 17.31 7.83 -5.35
N GLY A 24 17.03 7.24 -4.20
CA GLY A 24 17.95 7.25 -3.06
C GLY A 24 17.29 6.75 -1.78
N PHE A 25 18.05 6.85 -0.69
CA PHE A 25 17.61 6.55 0.66
C PHE A 25 17.88 7.75 1.55
N LEU A 26 16.99 7.98 2.52
CA LEU A 26 17.12 9.06 3.49
C LEU A 26 17.05 8.46 4.89
N ASP A 27 18.08 8.70 5.69
CA ASP A 27 18.08 8.37 7.11
C ASP A 27 17.36 9.48 7.88
N VAL A 28 16.24 9.14 8.50
CA VAL A 28 15.41 10.07 9.27
C VAL A 28 15.29 9.63 10.72
N SER A 29 15.14 10.61 11.61
CA SER A 29 14.76 10.33 13.00
C SER A 29 13.33 9.79 13.06
N LYS A 30 13.05 8.91 14.02
CA LYS A 30 11.71 8.31 14.23
C LYS A 30 10.74 9.28 14.93
N VAL A 31 10.60 10.48 14.38
CA VAL A 31 9.73 11.55 14.86
C VAL A 31 8.96 12.14 13.66
N ALA A 32 7.96 12.96 13.92
CA ALA A 32 7.26 13.67 12.86
C ALA A 32 8.23 14.59 12.09
N GLY A 33 8.14 14.54 10.76
CA GLY A 33 9.02 15.30 9.88
C GLY A 33 8.44 15.44 8.48
N ASN A 34 9.20 16.07 7.59
CA ASN A 34 8.83 16.17 6.18
C ASN A 34 10.05 16.17 5.28
N PHE A 35 9.85 15.74 4.05
CA PHE A 35 10.73 16.03 2.92
C PHE A 35 9.87 16.50 1.74
N HIS A 36 10.42 17.30 0.85
CA HIS A 36 9.64 17.89 -0.23
C HIS A 36 10.50 18.17 -1.47
N PHE A 37 9.83 18.23 -2.61
CA PHE A 37 10.39 18.64 -3.88
C PHE A 37 9.69 19.91 -4.33
N ALA A 38 10.42 21.02 -4.33
CA ALA A 38 9.91 22.33 -4.70
C ALA A 38 10.92 23.05 -5.59
N PRO A 39 10.46 23.91 -6.52
CA PRO A 39 11.33 24.77 -7.30
C PRO A 39 11.91 25.86 -6.39
N GLY A 40 13.24 25.94 -6.33
CA GLY A 40 13.94 26.91 -5.49
C GLY A 40 15.42 26.57 -5.38
N LYS A 41 16.20 27.48 -4.79
CA LYS A 41 17.59 27.17 -4.40
C LYS A 41 17.56 26.55 -3.01
N GLY A 42 18.01 25.30 -2.89
CA GLY A 42 18.30 24.71 -1.58
C GLY A 42 19.51 25.41 -0.96
N TYR A 43 19.30 26.40 -0.09
CA TYR A 43 20.34 26.96 0.75
C TYR A 43 20.45 26.12 2.02
N TYR A 44 21.61 25.50 2.24
CA TYR A 44 21.91 24.66 3.41
C TYR A 44 22.07 25.44 4.73
N GLU A 45 21.94 26.76 4.74
CA GLU A 45 22.35 27.61 5.87
C GLU A 45 21.19 28.29 6.62
N SER A 46 19.96 28.14 6.18
CA SER A 46 18.79 28.64 6.91
C SER A 46 17.55 27.84 6.55
N ASN A 47 16.71 27.53 7.55
CA ASN A 47 15.40 26.90 7.40
C ASN A 47 14.37 27.85 6.72
N VAL A 48 14.81 28.66 5.76
CA VAL A 48 14.03 29.70 5.09
C VAL A 48 14.06 29.41 3.60
N ASP A 49 13.00 28.75 3.12
CA ASP A 49 12.72 28.66 1.69
C ASP A 49 12.46 30.09 1.18
N VAL A 50 13.37 30.60 0.35
CA VAL A 50 13.18 31.88 -0.34
C VAL A 50 12.43 31.60 -1.64
N PRO A 51 11.18 32.06 -1.82
CA PRO A 51 10.44 31.87 -3.06
C PRO A 51 10.96 32.83 -4.13
N GLU A 52 12.10 32.54 -4.74
CA GLU A 52 12.70 33.41 -5.76
C GLU A 52 12.72 32.75 -7.14
N LEU A 53 11.61 32.11 -7.53
CA LEU A 53 11.37 31.75 -8.92
C LEU A 53 9.88 31.93 -9.22
N THR A 54 9.44 33.14 -9.54
CA THR A 54 8.25 33.29 -10.39
C THR A 54 8.68 32.98 -11.82
N ALA A 55 8.71 31.70 -12.18
CA ALA A 55 8.79 31.32 -13.58
C ALA A 55 7.50 31.80 -14.26
N GLU A 56 7.62 32.75 -15.19
CA GLU A 56 6.51 33.16 -16.04
C GLU A 56 6.02 31.91 -16.80
N GLY A 57 4.89 31.36 -16.38
CA GLY A 57 4.35 30.08 -16.89
C GLY A 57 3.95 29.05 -15.84
N GLY A 58 4.25 29.28 -14.55
CA GLY A 58 3.93 28.34 -13.48
C GLY A 58 4.83 27.10 -13.46
N PHE A 59 4.73 26.30 -12.41
CA PHE A 59 5.51 25.06 -12.27
C PHE A 59 4.62 23.84 -12.49
N ASN A 60 5.16 22.86 -13.21
CA ASN A 60 4.53 21.56 -13.36
C ASN A 60 5.05 20.61 -12.26
N ILE A 61 4.16 20.23 -11.35
CA ILE A 61 4.38 19.30 -10.25
C ILE A 61 3.75 17.93 -10.52
N THR A 62 3.43 17.62 -11.78
CA THR A 62 3.06 16.26 -12.22
C THR A 62 4.18 15.30 -11.86
N HIS A 63 3.85 14.18 -11.23
CA HIS A 63 4.85 13.24 -10.74
C HIS A 63 4.32 11.80 -10.73
N LYS A 64 5.26 10.87 -10.73
CA LYS A 64 5.03 9.44 -10.55
C LYS A 64 5.95 8.93 -9.46
N ILE A 65 5.36 8.33 -8.44
CA ILE A 65 6.10 7.64 -7.38
C ILE A 65 6.32 6.21 -7.86
N ASN A 66 7.56 5.90 -8.24
CA ASN A 66 7.89 4.54 -8.67
C ASN A 66 7.92 3.57 -7.49
N LYS A 67 8.54 3.99 -6.39
CA LYS A 67 8.66 3.20 -5.16
C LYS A 67 8.88 4.10 -3.96
N LEU A 68 8.14 3.87 -2.88
CA LEU A 68 8.36 4.52 -1.58
C LEU A 68 8.13 3.50 -0.46
N SER A 69 9.15 3.27 0.36
CA SER A 69 9.08 2.35 1.49
C SER A 69 9.74 2.94 2.73
N PHE A 70 9.29 2.49 3.91
CA PHE A 70 9.88 2.87 5.20
C PHE A 70 10.54 1.65 5.83
N GLY A 71 11.86 1.51 5.64
CA GLY A 71 12.63 0.37 6.13
C GLY A 71 12.62 -0.82 5.17
N THR A 72 12.90 -2.01 5.71
CA THR A 72 13.15 -3.24 4.95
C THR A 72 11.87 -3.90 4.46
N GLU A 73 11.78 -4.30 3.19
CA GLU A 73 10.60 -5.02 2.70
C GLU A 73 10.45 -6.40 3.34
N PHE A 74 9.19 -6.81 3.56
CA PHE A 74 8.84 -8.13 4.09
C PHE A 74 7.72 -8.77 3.24
N PRO A 75 7.59 -10.10 3.26
CA PRO A 75 6.57 -10.79 2.47
C PRO A 75 5.15 -10.31 2.79
N GLY A 76 4.39 -9.95 1.76
CA GLY A 76 3.02 -9.45 1.91
C GLY A 76 2.91 -7.96 2.25
N ALA A 77 4.03 -7.24 2.37
CA ALA A 77 4.00 -5.78 2.48
C ALA A 77 3.44 -5.15 1.20
N VAL A 78 2.48 -4.23 1.34
CA VAL A 78 1.92 -3.44 0.26
C VAL A 78 2.10 -1.97 0.60
N ASN A 79 2.89 -1.25 -0.19
CA ASN A 79 3.08 0.19 -0.02
C ASN A 79 2.04 0.94 -0.86
N PRO A 80 1.22 1.83 -0.28
CA PRO A 80 0.13 2.48 -0.99
C PRO A 80 0.55 3.46 -2.09
N LEU A 81 1.81 3.93 -2.08
CA LEU A 81 2.33 4.89 -3.07
C LEU A 81 3.17 4.25 -4.18
N ASP A 82 3.39 2.94 -4.15
CA ASP A 82 4.16 2.28 -5.21
C ASP A 82 3.38 2.33 -6.54
N GLY A 83 3.96 2.97 -7.54
CA GLY A 83 3.36 3.19 -8.85
C GLY A 83 2.32 4.32 -8.91
N ALA A 84 2.08 5.04 -7.81
CA ALA A 84 1.12 6.15 -7.78
C ALA A 84 1.54 7.27 -8.74
N GLN A 85 0.58 7.84 -9.46
CA GLN A 85 0.80 8.93 -10.40
C GLN A 85 -0.24 10.02 -10.20
N TRP A 86 0.22 11.27 -10.22
CA TRP A 86 -0.65 12.42 -10.18
C TRP A 86 -0.27 13.43 -11.25
N THR A 87 -1.29 13.95 -11.94
CA THR A 87 -1.15 14.94 -13.01
C THR A 87 -1.75 16.26 -12.57
N GLN A 88 -0.99 17.33 -12.76
CA GLN A 88 -1.42 18.65 -12.32
C GLN A 88 -2.62 19.17 -13.15
N PRO A 89 -3.62 19.78 -12.48
CA PRO A 89 -4.66 20.58 -13.14
C PRO A 89 -4.12 21.84 -13.83
N ALA A 90 -5.02 22.65 -14.41
CA ALA A 90 -4.63 23.89 -15.11
C ALA A 90 -3.99 24.96 -14.20
N SER A 91 -4.28 24.94 -12.89
CA SER A 91 -3.69 25.83 -11.89
C SER A 91 -2.40 25.25 -11.31
N ASP A 92 -1.48 26.12 -10.91
CA ASP A 92 -0.36 25.74 -10.04
C ASP A 92 -0.85 25.45 -8.62
N GLY A 93 -0.02 24.80 -7.82
CA GLY A 93 -0.40 24.47 -6.45
C GLY A 93 0.57 23.52 -5.78
N THR A 94 0.15 23.03 -4.62
CA THR A 94 0.95 22.14 -3.77
C THR A 94 0.24 20.81 -3.63
N TYR A 95 0.95 19.73 -3.87
CA TYR A 95 0.45 18.37 -3.61
C TYR A 95 1.08 17.82 -2.33
N GLN A 96 0.26 17.36 -1.39
CA GLN A 96 0.69 16.96 -0.06
C GLN A 96 0.29 15.52 0.23
N TYR A 97 1.28 14.71 0.59
CA TYR A 97 1.13 13.37 1.11
C TYR A 97 1.31 13.39 2.63
N PHE A 98 0.27 13.00 3.36
CA PHE A 98 0.33 12.78 4.80
C PHE A 98 0.47 11.29 5.07
N ILE A 99 1.67 10.88 5.49
CA ILE A 99 2.09 9.50 5.66
C ILE A 99 2.07 9.16 7.15
N LYS A 100 1.27 8.17 7.54
CA LYS A 100 1.30 7.62 8.89
C LYS A 100 2.09 6.32 8.90
N VAL A 101 3.29 6.36 9.46
CA VAL A 101 4.22 5.23 9.51
C VAL A 101 3.92 4.35 10.72
N VAL A 102 3.70 3.06 10.53
CA VAL A 102 3.36 2.09 11.58
C VAL A 102 4.51 1.08 11.73
N PRO A 103 5.26 1.12 12.84
CA PRO A 103 6.29 0.13 13.12
C PRO A 103 5.72 -1.29 13.07
N THR A 104 6.35 -2.16 12.30
CA THR A 104 5.87 -3.52 12.02
C THR A 104 6.99 -4.53 12.22
N ILE A 105 6.73 -5.59 12.99
CA ILE A 105 7.65 -6.72 13.13
C ILE A 105 7.04 -7.90 12.39
N TYR A 106 7.77 -8.49 11.46
CA TYR A 106 7.39 -9.72 10.79
C TYR A 106 8.22 -10.89 11.33
N ASN A 107 7.53 -11.87 11.91
CA ASN A 107 8.09 -13.14 12.38
C ASN A 107 7.75 -14.25 11.37
N ASP A 108 8.78 -14.78 10.74
CA ASP A 108 8.70 -15.93 9.83
C ASP A 108 8.45 -17.24 10.61
N ILE A 109 7.85 -18.25 9.97
CA ILE A 109 7.71 -19.62 10.48
C ILE A 109 9.06 -20.24 10.91
N ARG A 110 10.17 -19.76 10.34
CA ARG A 110 11.54 -20.20 10.68
C ARG A 110 12.13 -19.47 11.88
N GLY A 111 11.39 -18.56 12.51
CA GLY A 111 11.84 -17.75 13.65
C GLY A 111 12.71 -16.55 13.27
N ARG A 112 12.82 -16.21 11.97
CA ARG A 112 13.48 -14.97 11.53
C ARG A 112 12.57 -13.78 11.86
N LYS A 113 13.16 -12.71 12.38
CA LYS A 113 12.46 -11.46 12.71
C LYS A 113 12.94 -10.35 11.78
N ILE A 114 12.00 -9.64 11.18
CA ILE A 114 12.26 -8.48 10.33
C ILE A 114 11.58 -7.27 10.98
N ASP A 115 12.38 -6.32 11.44
CA ASP A 115 11.90 -5.01 11.89
C ASP A 115 11.75 -4.10 10.68
N SER A 116 10.53 -3.61 10.45
CA SER A 116 10.18 -2.77 9.31
C SER A 116 9.05 -1.81 9.68
N ASN A 117 8.48 -1.12 8.69
CA ASN A 117 7.31 -0.29 8.85
C ASN A 117 6.34 -0.52 7.70
N GLN A 118 5.07 -0.33 8.01
CA GLN A 118 4.01 -0.12 7.03
C GLN A 118 3.62 1.35 7.07
N PHE A 119 2.84 1.80 6.11
CA PHE A 119 2.28 3.15 6.19
C PHE A 119 0.94 3.26 5.49
N SER A 120 0.14 4.21 5.94
CA SER A 120 -1.04 4.70 5.22
C SER A 120 -0.81 6.12 4.76
N VAL A 121 -1.58 6.54 3.75
CA VAL A 121 -1.43 7.84 3.12
C VAL A 121 -2.77 8.53 2.99
N THR A 122 -2.76 9.84 3.22
CA THR A 122 -3.84 10.76 2.85
C THR A 122 -3.27 11.82 1.93
N GLU A 123 -3.97 12.11 0.85
CA GLU A 123 -3.53 13.02 -0.20
C GLU A 123 -4.34 14.30 -0.15
N HIS A 124 -3.69 15.44 -0.36
CA HIS A 124 -4.36 16.73 -0.41
C HIS A 124 -3.68 17.66 -1.42
N PHE A 125 -4.47 18.21 -2.34
CA PHE A 125 -4.01 19.24 -3.26
C PHE A 125 -4.51 20.61 -2.80
N ARG A 126 -3.59 21.57 -2.70
CA ARG A 126 -3.89 22.98 -2.42
C ARG A 126 -3.66 23.80 -3.68
N ASP A 127 -4.73 24.38 -4.19
CA ASP A 127 -4.71 25.23 -5.38
C ASP A 127 -3.96 26.55 -5.12
N GLY A 128 -3.14 26.97 -6.08
CA GLY A 128 -2.33 28.20 -6.08
C GLY A 128 -3.15 29.49 -6.08
N ASN A 129 -4.44 29.43 -6.40
CA ASN A 129 -5.35 30.58 -6.36
C ASN A 129 -5.92 30.85 -4.96
N VAL A 130 -5.72 29.93 -4.00
CA VAL A 130 -6.21 30.07 -2.62
C VAL A 130 -5.22 30.89 -1.79
N GLN A 131 -5.71 31.90 -1.06
CA GLN A 131 -4.89 32.72 -0.16
C GLN A 131 -4.81 32.11 1.25
N PRO A 132 -3.64 32.08 1.90
CA PRO A 132 -2.33 32.48 1.37
C PRO A 132 -1.83 31.48 0.31
N ARG A 133 -1.26 32.03 -0.78
CA ARG A 133 -0.76 31.24 -1.91
C ARG A 133 0.26 30.21 -1.43
N PRO A 134 0.02 28.91 -1.61
CA PRO A 134 0.93 27.89 -1.12
C PRO A 134 2.16 27.78 -2.05
N GLN A 135 3.31 27.38 -1.48
CA GLN A 135 4.53 27.16 -2.26
C GLN A 135 4.34 25.97 -3.20
N PRO A 136 4.47 26.13 -4.53
CA PRO A 136 4.29 25.02 -5.45
C PRO A 136 5.32 23.93 -5.19
N GLY A 137 4.89 22.68 -5.19
CA GLY A 137 5.75 21.53 -4.92
C GLY A 137 5.00 20.29 -4.48
N VAL A 138 5.75 19.21 -4.28
CA VAL A 138 5.26 17.92 -3.77
C VAL A 138 5.86 17.69 -2.39
N PHE A 139 5.02 17.60 -1.37
CA PHE A 139 5.42 17.51 0.03
C PHE A 139 5.02 16.17 0.63
N PHE A 140 5.93 15.55 1.38
CA PHE A 140 5.73 14.29 2.07
C PHE A 140 5.91 14.53 3.57
N PHE A 141 4.79 14.67 4.27
CA PHE A 141 4.76 14.74 5.73
C PHE A 141 4.67 13.33 6.27
N TYR A 142 5.59 12.94 7.16
CA TYR A 142 5.55 11.62 7.78
C TYR A 142 5.47 11.75 9.30
N ASP A 143 4.68 10.88 9.92
CA ASP A 143 4.56 10.80 11.37
C ASP A 143 4.47 9.33 11.82
N PHE A 144 5.20 8.99 12.89
CA PHE A 144 5.24 7.63 13.41
C PHE A 144 4.04 7.37 14.33
N SER A 145 3.38 6.24 14.13
CA SER A 145 2.31 5.77 14.99
C SER A 145 2.88 5.27 16.32
N PRO A 146 2.24 5.58 17.46
CA PRO A 146 2.60 5.00 18.74
C PRO A 146 2.23 3.50 18.83
N ILE A 147 1.47 2.99 17.85
CA ILE A 147 1.04 1.58 17.79
C ILE A 147 2.02 0.78 16.94
N LYS A 148 2.29 -0.45 17.37
CA LYS A 148 3.11 -1.43 16.66
C LYS A 148 2.27 -2.62 16.21
N VAL A 149 2.51 -3.09 14.99
CA VAL A 149 1.90 -4.31 14.45
C VAL A 149 2.92 -5.44 14.48
N ILE A 150 2.50 -6.63 14.89
CA ILE A 150 3.34 -7.82 14.89
C ILE A 150 2.65 -8.87 14.03
N PHE A 151 3.24 -9.19 12.89
CA PHE A 151 2.82 -10.31 12.06
C PHE A 151 3.62 -11.54 12.46
N THR A 152 2.91 -12.60 12.85
CA THR A 152 3.51 -13.90 13.13
C THR A 152 2.95 -14.89 12.15
N GLU A 153 3.81 -15.44 11.31
CA GLU A 153 3.44 -16.50 10.41
C GLU A 153 3.45 -17.83 11.18
N GLU A 154 2.31 -18.52 11.18
CA GLU A 154 2.14 -19.79 11.86
C GLU A 154 1.81 -20.89 10.85
N ASN A 155 2.36 -22.08 11.08
CA ASN A 155 1.94 -23.26 10.34
C ASN A 155 0.60 -23.75 10.89
N ARG A 156 -0.29 -24.18 9.99
CA ARG A 156 -1.50 -24.90 10.44
C ARG A 156 -1.09 -26.17 11.17
N SER A 157 -1.68 -26.40 12.34
CA SER A 157 -1.40 -27.59 13.14
C SER A 157 -1.74 -28.86 12.36
N PHE A 158 -0.87 -29.87 12.46
CA PHE A 158 -1.12 -31.21 11.91
C PHE A 158 -2.45 -31.81 12.41
N LEU A 159 -2.88 -31.44 13.62
CA LEU A 159 -4.16 -31.88 14.17
C LEU A 159 -5.35 -31.36 13.33
N HIS A 160 -5.29 -30.14 12.81
CA HIS A 160 -6.32 -29.61 11.92
C HIS A 160 -6.44 -30.40 10.61
N TYR A 161 -5.30 -30.90 10.11
CA TYR A 161 -5.31 -31.80 8.95
C TYR A 161 -5.98 -33.13 9.30
N LEU A 162 -5.61 -33.73 10.43
CA LEU A 162 -6.17 -35.01 10.87
C LEU A 162 -7.68 -34.91 11.14
N THR A 163 -8.14 -33.83 11.77
CA THR A 163 -9.58 -33.60 12.00
C THR A 163 -10.33 -33.49 10.68
N ASN A 164 -9.76 -32.80 9.69
CA ASN A 164 -10.37 -32.70 8.36
C ASN A 164 -10.41 -34.06 7.65
N LEU A 165 -9.36 -34.86 7.77
CA LEU A 165 -9.31 -36.21 7.20
C LEU A 165 -10.36 -37.12 7.83
N CYS A 166 -10.48 -37.12 9.16
CA CYS A 166 -11.50 -37.86 9.89
C CYS A 166 -12.92 -37.43 9.48
N ALA A 167 -13.15 -36.12 9.30
CA ALA A 167 -14.44 -35.60 8.86
C ALA A 167 -14.81 -36.10 7.44
N ILE A 168 -13.84 -36.12 6.52
CA ILE A 168 -14.06 -36.63 5.15
C ILE A 168 -14.37 -38.14 5.18
N VAL A 169 -13.55 -38.93 5.88
CA VAL A 169 -13.76 -40.39 5.97
C VAL A 169 -15.08 -40.73 6.66
N GLY A 170 -15.37 -40.10 7.80
CA GLY A 170 -16.62 -40.29 8.54
C GLY A 170 -17.85 -39.87 7.72
N GLY A 171 -17.73 -38.79 6.94
CA GLY A 171 -18.77 -38.36 6.00
C GLY A 171 -19.05 -39.40 4.92
N ILE A 172 -18.01 -39.97 4.29
CA ILE A 172 -18.16 -41.02 3.26
C ILE A 172 -18.86 -42.25 3.84
N PHE A 173 -18.44 -42.74 5.01
CA PHE A 173 -19.06 -43.90 5.66
C PHE A 173 -20.53 -43.65 6.01
N THR A 174 -20.85 -42.45 6.48
CA THR A 174 -22.22 -42.07 6.84
C THR A 174 -23.11 -42.04 5.60
N VAL A 175 -22.65 -41.42 4.51
CA VAL A 175 -23.39 -41.36 3.24
C VAL A 175 -23.57 -42.77 2.64
N ALA A 176 -22.52 -43.59 2.65
CA ALA A 176 -22.59 -44.97 2.17
C ALA A 176 -23.61 -45.81 2.97
N GLY A 177 -23.60 -45.70 4.31
CA GLY A 177 -24.55 -46.41 5.17
C GLY A 177 -26.00 -45.97 4.97
N ILE A 178 -26.23 -44.68 4.72
CA ILE A 178 -27.56 -44.17 4.37
C ILE A 178 -28.05 -44.78 3.05
N ILE A 179 -27.21 -44.77 2.02
CA ILE A 179 -27.54 -45.34 0.69
C ILE A 179 -27.85 -46.84 0.81
N ASP A 180 -27.00 -47.60 1.49
CA ASP A 180 -27.18 -49.05 1.68
C ASP A 180 -28.50 -49.36 2.41
N SER A 181 -28.78 -48.62 3.49
CA SER A 181 -30.03 -48.76 4.23
C SER A 181 -31.27 -48.45 3.37
N PHE A 182 -31.22 -47.42 2.53
CA PHE A 182 -32.31 -47.10 1.60
C PHE A 182 -32.51 -48.21 0.56
N ILE A 183 -31.44 -48.77 -0.02
CA ILE A 183 -31.53 -49.85 -1.00
C ILE A 183 -32.09 -51.12 -0.34
N TYR A 184 -31.58 -51.52 0.83
CA TYR A 184 -32.03 -52.71 1.54
C TYR A 184 -33.52 -52.63 1.93
N HIS A 185 -33.93 -51.50 2.52
CA HIS A 185 -35.34 -51.28 2.86
C HIS A 185 -36.23 -51.17 1.61
N GLY A 186 -35.74 -50.56 0.54
CA GLY A 186 -36.43 -50.47 -0.75
C GLY A 186 -36.68 -51.86 -1.36
N GLN A 187 -35.64 -52.69 -1.44
CA GLN A 187 -35.75 -54.07 -1.93
C GLN A 187 -36.69 -54.92 -1.06
N LYS A 188 -36.57 -54.82 0.27
CA LYS A 188 -37.44 -55.55 1.21
C LYS A 188 -38.90 -55.11 1.11
N ALA A 189 -39.16 -53.81 0.95
CA ALA A 189 -40.51 -53.28 0.77
C ALA A 189 -41.12 -53.69 -0.58
N LEU A 190 -40.33 -53.68 -1.66
CA LEU A 190 -40.76 -54.16 -2.98
C LEU A 190 -41.05 -55.67 -2.97
N LYS A 191 -40.17 -56.47 -2.36
CA LYS A 191 -40.36 -57.92 -2.24
C LYS A 191 -41.61 -58.26 -1.41
N LYS A 192 -41.81 -57.55 -0.29
CA LYS A 192 -43.03 -57.69 0.53
C LYS A 192 -44.29 -57.25 -0.23
N LYS A 193 -44.22 -56.20 -1.06
CA LYS A 193 -45.34 -55.79 -1.93
C LYS A 193 -45.62 -56.79 -3.06
N MET A 194 -44.61 -57.48 -3.59
CA MET A 194 -44.77 -58.59 -4.53
C MET A 194 -45.41 -59.82 -3.87
N GLU A 195 -44.99 -60.18 -2.67
CA GLU A 195 -45.54 -61.32 -1.91
C GLU A 195 -47.01 -61.13 -1.50
N ILE A 196 -47.45 -59.88 -1.27
CA ILE A 196 -48.85 -59.56 -0.95
C ILE A 196 -49.72 -59.46 -2.24
N GLY A 197 -49.17 -59.77 -3.42
CA GLY A 197 -49.94 -59.93 -4.67
C GLY A 197 -50.50 -58.63 -5.24
N LYS A 198 -49.98 -57.46 -4.85
CA LYS A 198 -50.51 -56.14 -5.26
C LYS A 198 -49.98 -55.59 -6.59
N TYR A 199 -49.47 -56.47 -7.45
CA TYR A 199 -49.15 -56.18 -8.85
C TYR A 199 -49.78 -57.26 -9.74
N ARG A 200 -51.09 -57.20 -9.88
CA ARG A 200 -51.83 -57.63 -11.07
C ARG A 200 -52.80 -56.52 -11.43
#